data_AF-A0A1Q2LEI3-F1
#
_entry.id   AF-A0A1Q2LEI3-F1
#
_cell.length_a   1.000
_cell.length_b   1.000
_cell.length_c   1.000
_cell.angle_alpha   90.00
_cell.angle_beta   90.00
_cell.angle_gamma   90.00
#
_symmetry.space_group_name_H-M   'P 1'
#
loop_
_entity.id
_entity.type
_entity.pdbx_description
1 polymer ?
#
loop_
_entity_poly.entity_id
_entity_poly.type
_entity_poly.pdbx_seq_one_letter_code
_entity_poly.pdbx_strand_id
1 'polypeptide(L)'
;MLPKWSKEYSVHNFMIDEQHKKLFELANIADNMIGKQTNPLEIKQVLVALFDYMKTHFRDEEAYMESIQFPALETHREHHKEIVSEMTLLIKNMKYDFKQQLAIITEQWLVRHILQEDMRIGEYQQEMLEKKRAKENKELESENNILEDAFVESEHSAQSKPENNPTLNSTKAIQKDSVLHIYSCMCGKVYNISDPIHAQIQQGKKIYCKHCNTNITYINDMKV
;
A
#
# COMPACT_ATOMS: atom_id res chain seq x y z
N MET A 1 18.74 -3.15 -17.68
CA MET A 1 18.28 -1.92 -17.02
C MET A 1 16.81 -2.10 -16.73
N LEU A 2 16.52 -2.40 -15.47
CA LEU A 2 15.15 -2.62 -14.99
C LEU A 2 14.35 -1.31 -15.02
N PRO A 3 13.00 -1.39 -15.13
CA PRO A 3 12.15 -0.22 -14.93
C PRO A 3 12.35 0.35 -13.52
N LYS A 4 12.10 1.65 -13.37
CA LYS A 4 11.99 2.29 -12.05
C LYS A 4 10.54 2.23 -11.60
N TRP A 5 10.32 2.19 -10.28
CA TRP A 5 8.97 2.30 -9.74
C TRP A 5 8.30 3.58 -10.25
N SER A 6 7.04 3.46 -10.65
CA SER A 6 6.19 4.57 -11.09
C SER A 6 4.82 4.46 -10.42
N LYS A 7 4.07 5.57 -10.39
CA LYS A 7 2.71 5.59 -9.83
C LYS A 7 1.73 4.71 -10.61
N GLU A 8 2.05 4.34 -11.85
CA GLU A 8 1.23 3.47 -12.69
C GLU A 8 1.22 2.03 -12.17
N TYR A 9 2.20 1.65 -11.35
CA TYR A 9 2.30 0.32 -10.74
C TYR A 9 1.72 0.29 -9.32
N SER A 10 1.02 1.35 -8.90
CA SER A 10 0.44 1.43 -7.56
C SER A 10 -0.67 0.40 -7.38
N VAL A 11 -0.66 -0.30 -6.26
CA VAL A 11 -1.78 -1.17 -5.84
C VAL A 11 -2.78 -0.43 -4.95
N HIS A 12 -2.66 0.90 -4.88
CA HIS A 12 -3.45 1.79 -4.04
C HIS A 12 -3.43 1.45 -2.55
N ASN A 13 -2.39 0.74 -2.12
CA ASN A 13 -2.05 0.52 -0.72
C ASN A 13 -0.68 1.12 -0.47
N PHE A 14 -0.63 2.16 0.36
CA PHE A 14 0.61 2.88 0.64
C PHE A 14 1.73 1.99 1.18
N MET A 15 1.42 1.03 2.06
CA MET A 15 2.48 0.13 2.58
C MET A 15 3.08 -0.71 1.47
N ILE A 16 2.23 -1.31 0.66
CA ILE A 16 2.66 -2.20 -0.40
C ILE A 16 3.42 -1.41 -1.47
N ASP A 17 2.96 -0.20 -1.81
CA ASP A 17 3.67 0.70 -2.73
C ASP A 17 5.07 1.10 -2.18
N GLU A 18 5.21 1.37 -0.88
CA GLU A 18 6.53 1.64 -0.27
C GLU A 18 7.44 0.41 -0.30
N GLN A 19 6.88 -0.79 -0.08
CA GLN A 19 7.62 -2.04 -0.21
C GLN A 19 8.05 -2.28 -1.66
N HIS A 20 7.17 -2.06 -2.63
CA HIS A 20 7.50 -2.13 -4.05
C HIS A 20 8.62 -1.16 -4.42
N LYS A 21 8.56 0.11 -3.98
CA LYS A 21 9.66 1.07 -4.21
C LYS A 21 10.99 0.54 -3.70
N LYS A 22 11.01 -0.04 -2.49
CA LYS A 22 12.23 -0.59 -1.91
C LYS A 22 12.73 -1.81 -2.68
N LEU A 23 11.82 -2.68 -3.11
CA LEU A 23 12.12 -3.86 -3.93
C LEU A 23 12.71 -3.45 -5.30
N PHE A 24 12.11 -2.47 -5.97
CA PHE A 24 12.64 -1.90 -7.21
C PHE A 24 14.03 -1.27 -7.01
N GLU A 25 14.27 -0.58 -5.89
CA GLU A 25 15.60 -0.05 -5.55
C GLU A 25 16.63 -1.16 -5.39
N LEU A 26 16.33 -2.19 -4.59
CA LEU A 26 17.21 -3.34 -4.36
C LEU A 26 17.48 -4.11 -5.66
N ALA A 27 16.46 -4.30 -6.50
CA ALA A 27 16.60 -4.93 -7.80
C ALA A 27 17.47 -4.13 -8.75
N ASN A 28 17.34 -2.80 -8.77
CA ASN A 28 18.21 -1.94 -9.56
C ASN A 28 19.66 -1.97 -9.06
N ILE A 29 19.90 -2.01 -7.74
CA ILE A 29 21.24 -2.16 -7.18
C ILE A 29 21.86 -3.48 -7.65
N ALA A 30 21.08 -4.57 -7.56
CA ALA A 30 21.47 -5.89 -8.05
C ALA A 30 21.76 -5.90 -9.57
N ASP A 31 20.87 -5.40 -10.43
CA ASP A 31 21.07 -5.32 -11.89
C ASP A 31 22.36 -4.57 -12.25
N ASN A 32 22.65 -3.47 -11.55
CA ASN A 32 23.85 -2.67 -11.78
C ASN A 32 25.17 -3.42 -11.41
N MET A 33 25.11 -4.45 -10.58
CA MET A 33 26.26 -5.28 -10.23
C MET A 33 26.60 -6.31 -11.32
N ILE A 34 25.64 -6.66 -12.19
CA ILE A 34 25.80 -7.63 -13.28
C ILE A 34 26.86 -7.13 -14.29
N GLY A 35 26.80 -5.86 -14.66
CA GLY A 35 27.70 -5.26 -15.66
C GLY A 35 29.10 -4.86 -15.15
N LYS A 36 29.38 -5.00 -13.84
CA LYS A 36 30.60 -4.49 -13.21
C LYS A 36 31.50 -5.62 -12.66
N GLN A 37 32.78 -5.33 -12.44
CA GLN A 37 33.59 -6.16 -11.55
C GLN A 37 33.10 -5.90 -10.13
N THR A 38 32.44 -6.89 -9.55
CA THR A 38 31.80 -6.80 -8.24
C THR A 38 32.24 -8.00 -7.41
N ASN A 39 32.49 -7.78 -6.12
CA ASN A 39 32.89 -8.85 -5.23
C ASN A 39 31.73 -9.87 -5.06
N PRO A 40 31.96 -11.18 -5.23
CA PRO A 40 30.93 -12.20 -5.00
C PRO A 40 30.25 -12.10 -3.62
N LEU A 41 30.98 -11.64 -2.59
CA LEU A 41 30.41 -11.42 -1.26
C LEU A 41 29.38 -10.29 -1.24
N GLU A 42 29.61 -9.19 -1.96
CA GLU A 42 28.67 -8.07 -2.07
C GLU A 42 27.39 -8.49 -2.80
N ILE A 43 27.53 -9.25 -3.90
CA ILE A 43 26.39 -9.80 -4.63
C ILE A 43 25.55 -10.68 -3.70
N LYS A 44 26.20 -11.55 -2.92
CA LYS A 44 25.51 -12.41 -1.95
C LYS A 44 24.77 -11.60 -0.88
N GLN A 45 25.37 -10.52 -0.37
CA GLN A 45 24.72 -9.66 0.62
C GLN A 45 23.46 -8.98 0.07
N VAL A 46 23.53 -8.44 -1.16
CA VAL A 46 22.35 -7.84 -1.82
C VAL A 46 21.26 -8.88 -2.06
N LEU A 47 21.63 -10.08 -2.49
CA LEU A 47 20.68 -11.18 -2.70
C LEU A 47 19.97 -11.61 -1.41
N VAL A 48 20.70 -11.72 -0.31
CA VAL A 48 20.11 -12.04 1.00
C VAL A 48 19.17 -10.93 1.45
N ALA A 49 19.59 -9.67 1.34
CA ALA A 49 18.75 -8.52 1.69
C ALA A 49 17.47 -8.46 0.84
N LEU A 50 17.58 -8.71 -0.47
CA LEU A 50 16.44 -8.78 -1.38
C LEU A 50 15.48 -9.91 -0.97
N PHE A 51 15.99 -11.11 -0.73
CA PHE A 51 15.18 -12.28 -0.34
C PHE A 51 14.44 -12.09 0.98
N ASP A 52 15.13 -11.58 2.01
CA ASP A 52 14.52 -11.34 3.32
C ASP A 52 13.43 -10.25 3.24
N TYR A 53 13.65 -9.24 2.40
CA TYR A 53 12.66 -8.19 2.18
C TYR A 53 11.45 -8.70 1.37
N MET A 54 11.66 -9.54 0.35
CA MET A 54 10.58 -10.18 -0.40
C MET A 54 9.66 -11.02 0.48
N LYS A 55 10.20 -11.79 1.44
CA LYS A 55 9.37 -12.54 2.39
C LYS A 55 8.48 -11.63 3.24
N THR A 56 9.04 -10.50 3.67
CA THR A 56 8.28 -9.52 4.45
C THR A 56 7.16 -8.92 3.61
N HIS A 57 7.48 -8.56 2.37
CA HIS A 57 6.52 -8.04 1.41
C HIS A 57 5.38 -9.04 1.10
N PHE A 58 5.71 -10.28 0.74
CA PHE A 58 4.72 -11.33 0.45
C PHE A 58 3.76 -11.56 1.61
N ARG A 59 4.28 -11.61 2.85
CA ARG A 59 3.44 -11.72 4.05
C ARG A 59 2.45 -10.55 4.17
N ASP A 60 2.95 -9.32 4.00
CA ASP A 60 2.15 -8.12 4.18
C ASP A 60 1.13 -7.94 3.05
N GLU A 61 1.51 -8.31 1.83
CA GLU A 61 0.64 -8.35 0.66
C GLU A 61 -0.48 -9.38 0.84
N GLU A 62 -0.15 -10.63 1.17
CA GLU A 62 -1.15 -11.68 1.37
C GLU A 62 -2.16 -11.30 2.45
N ALA A 63 -1.70 -10.65 3.52
CA ALA A 63 -2.58 -10.19 4.58
C ALA A 63 -3.43 -8.97 4.16
N TYR A 64 -2.92 -8.12 3.27
CA TYR A 64 -3.72 -7.07 2.64
C TYR A 64 -4.80 -7.68 1.73
N MET A 65 -4.42 -8.61 0.86
CA MET A 65 -5.32 -9.35 -0.03
C MET A 65 -6.44 -10.05 0.75
N GLU A 66 -6.11 -10.70 1.87
CA GLU A 66 -7.08 -11.30 2.79
C GLU A 66 -8.04 -10.25 3.38
N SER A 67 -7.51 -9.08 3.78
CA SER A 67 -8.33 -8.00 4.36
C SER A 67 -9.35 -7.39 3.39
N ILE A 68 -9.07 -7.46 2.09
CA ILE A 68 -9.98 -6.99 1.03
C ILE A 68 -10.75 -8.13 0.36
N GLN A 69 -10.62 -9.36 0.86
CA GLN A 69 -11.26 -10.56 0.30
C GLN A 69 -10.93 -10.79 -1.18
N PHE A 70 -9.66 -10.56 -1.56
CA PHE A 70 -9.22 -10.70 -2.94
C PHE A 70 -9.45 -12.15 -3.44
N PRO A 71 -10.19 -12.36 -4.56
CA PRO A 71 -10.64 -13.69 -4.96
C PRO A 71 -9.53 -14.69 -5.28
N ALA A 72 -8.39 -14.22 -5.81
CA ALA A 72 -7.29 -15.08 -6.27
C ALA A 72 -6.14 -15.21 -5.25
N LEU A 73 -6.42 -14.99 -3.96
CA LEU A 73 -5.42 -15.05 -2.89
C LEU A 73 -4.66 -16.38 -2.84
N GLU A 74 -5.34 -17.52 -2.95
CA GLU A 74 -4.68 -18.82 -2.87
C GLU A 74 -3.72 -19.07 -4.04
N THR A 75 -4.11 -18.70 -5.26
CA THR A 75 -3.23 -18.78 -6.43
C THR A 75 -2.02 -17.86 -6.29
N HIS A 76 -2.21 -16.65 -5.76
CA HIS A 76 -1.10 -15.71 -5.51
C HIS A 76 -0.12 -16.24 -4.44
N ARG A 77 -0.64 -16.88 -3.39
CA ARG A 77 0.17 -17.59 -2.37
C ARG A 77 0.99 -18.73 -2.98
N GLU A 78 0.47 -19.43 -3.99
CA GLU A 78 1.21 -20.46 -4.71
C GLU A 78 2.38 -19.84 -5.49
N HIS A 79 2.15 -18.75 -6.24
CA HIS A 79 3.22 -18.01 -6.91
C HIS A 79 4.32 -17.55 -5.94
N HIS A 80 3.95 -17.02 -4.76
CA HIS A 80 4.93 -16.63 -3.73
C HIS A 80 5.77 -17.83 -3.25
N LYS A 81 5.14 -18.97 -2.99
CA LYS A 81 5.84 -20.20 -2.57
C LYS A 81 6.80 -20.69 -3.65
N GLU A 82 6.40 -20.64 -4.91
CA GLU A 82 7.24 -20.98 -6.06
C GLU A 82 8.46 -20.08 -6.13
N ILE A 83 8.28 -18.75 -6.10
CA ILE A 83 9.38 -17.78 -6.09
C ILE A 83 10.37 -18.05 -4.94
N VAL A 84 9.86 -18.26 -3.71
CA VAL A 84 10.71 -18.54 -2.54
C VAL A 84 11.49 -19.86 -2.70
N SER A 85 10.84 -20.89 -3.25
CA SER A 85 11.45 -22.19 -3.52
C SER A 85 12.56 -22.09 -4.57
N GLU A 86 12.27 -21.45 -5.70
CA GLU A 86 13.23 -21.25 -6.79
C GLU A 86 14.42 -20.39 -6.35
N MET A 87 14.18 -19.32 -5.59
CA MET A 87 15.24 -18.50 -4.98
C MET A 87 16.13 -19.32 -4.03
N THR A 88 15.53 -20.17 -3.21
CA THR A 88 16.29 -21.02 -2.28
C THR A 88 17.17 -22.00 -3.05
N LEU A 89 16.68 -22.56 -4.15
CA LEU A 89 17.44 -23.47 -5.02
C LEU A 89 18.59 -22.74 -5.72
N LEU A 90 18.35 -21.56 -6.28
CA LEU A 90 19.42 -20.75 -6.88
C LEU A 90 20.49 -20.41 -5.85
N ILE A 91 20.09 -19.97 -4.64
CA ILE A 91 21.04 -19.60 -3.59
C ILE A 91 21.90 -20.78 -3.13
N LYS A 92 21.31 -21.98 -3.04
CA LYS A 92 22.05 -23.21 -2.67
C LYS A 92 23.01 -23.69 -3.77
N ASN A 93 22.63 -23.53 -5.03
CA ASN A 93 23.40 -24.01 -6.19
C ASN A 93 24.38 -22.97 -6.75
N MET A 94 24.50 -21.82 -6.07
CA MET A 94 25.36 -20.70 -6.45
C MET A 94 26.85 -21.09 -6.34
N LYS A 95 27.42 -21.66 -7.43
CA LYS A 95 28.82 -22.10 -7.45
C LYS A 95 29.76 -21.10 -8.14
N TYR A 96 29.41 -20.52 -9.29
CA TYR A 96 30.33 -19.62 -10.02
C TYR A 96 29.72 -18.52 -10.91
N ASP A 97 28.42 -18.55 -11.24
CA ASP A 97 27.78 -17.50 -12.07
C ASP A 97 26.69 -16.75 -11.31
N PHE A 98 27.14 -15.82 -10.47
CA PHE A 98 26.29 -14.97 -9.63
C PHE A 98 25.46 -13.98 -10.45
N LYS A 99 25.88 -13.67 -11.68
CA LYS A 99 25.36 -12.55 -12.47
C LYS A 99 24.11 -12.92 -13.24
N GLN A 100 24.12 -14.08 -13.89
CA GLN A 100 22.94 -14.57 -14.61
C GLN A 100 21.78 -14.86 -13.66
N GLN A 101 22.08 -15.42 -12.48
CA GLN A 101 21.07 -15.69 -11.46
C GLN A 101 20.47 -14.41 -10.87
N LEU A 102 21.29 -13.35 -10.74
CA LEU A 102 20.83 -12.04 -10.28
C LEU A 102 19.84 -11.40 -11.26
N ALA A 103 20.07 -11.53 -12.57
CA ALA A 103 19.13 -11.08 -13.59
C ALA A 103 17.78 -11.81 -13.47
N ILE A 104 17.80 -13.15 -13.38
CA ILE A 104 16.58 -13.96 -13.25
C ILE A 104 15.77 -13.52 -12.02
N ILE A 105 16.43 -13.41 -10.86
CA ILE A 105 15.75 -13.01 -9.61
C ILE A 105 15.11 -11.63 -9.73
N THR A 106 15.86 -10.65 -10.23
CA THR A 106 15.41 -9.25 -10.21
C THR A 106 14.41 -8.91 -11.31
N GLU A 107 14.61 -9.42 -12.52
CA GLU A 107 13.73 -9.15 -13.66
C GLU A 107 12.50 -10.07 -13.66
N GLN A 108 12.73 -11.38 -13.59
CA GLN A 108 11.69 -12.37 -13.84
C GLN A 108 10.84 -12.67 -12.61
N TRP A 109 11.43 -12.69 -11.41
CA TRP A 109 10.66 -13.02 -10.21
C TRP A 109 10.17 -11.82 -9.44
N LEU A 110 10.87 -10.68 -9.49
CA LEU A 110 10.44 -9.51 -8.75
C LEU A 110 9.65 -8.54 -9.62
N VAL A 111 10.31 -7.92 -10.60
CA VAL A 111 9.68 -6.87 -11.41
C VAL A 111 8.48 -7.42 -12.17
N ARG A 112 8.63 -8.58 -12.82
CA ARG A 112 7.53 -9.19 -13.55
C ARG A 112 6.38 -9.63 -12.64
N HIS A 113 6.66 -10.17 -11.44
CA HIS A 113 5.61 -10.52 -10.47
C HIS A 113 4.80 -9.29 -10.06
N ILE A 114 5.47 -8.20 -9.70
CA ILE A 114 4.80 -6.95 -9.34
C ILE A 114 3.92 -6.43 -10.49
N LEU A 115 4.47 -6.42 -11.71
CA LEU A 115 3.78 -5.87 -12.88
C LEU A 115 2.67 -6.76 -13.44
N GLN A 116 2.69 -8.08 -13.18
CA GLN A 116 1.74 -9.03 -13.78
C GLN A 116 0.73 -9.59 -12.79
N GLU A 117 1.10 -9.71 -11.52
CA GLU A 117 0.26 -10.29 -10.46
C GLU A 117 -0.19 -9.21 -9.48
N ASP A 118 0.73 -8.48 -8.81
CA ASP A 118 0.37 -7.54 -7.72
C ASP A 118 -0.53 -6.39 -8.21
N MET A 119 -0.31 -5.88 -9.42
CA MET A 119 -1.14 -4.82 -9.99
C MET A 119 -2.64 -5.19 -10.08
N ARG A 120 -2.99 -6.47 -10.19
CA ARG A 120 -4.39 -6.93 -10.19
C ARG A 120 -5.08 -6.66 -8.85
N ILE A 121 -4.33 -6.59 -7.76
CA ILE A 121 -4.84 -6.22 -6.43
C ILE A 121 -5.33 -4.77 -6.44
N GLY A 122 -4.57 -3.87 -7.08
CA GLY A 122 -4.94 -2.47 -7.26
C GLY A 122 -6.21 -2.29 -8.09
N GLU A 123 -6.28 -3.01 -9.22
CA GLU A 123 -7.46 -3.01 -10.10
C GLU A 123 -8.72 -3.46 -9.35
N TYR A 124 -8.62 -4.60 -8.64
CA TYR A 124 -9.72 -5.12 -7.83
C TYR A 124 -10.16 -4.13 -6.74
N GLN A 125 -9.21 -3.49 -6.05
CA GLN A 125 -9.53 -2.52 -5.00
C GLN A 125 -10.30 -1.31 -5.55
N GLN A 126 -9.92 -0.80 -6.73
CA GLN A 126 -10.65 0.29 -7.37
C GLN A 126 -12.06 -0.13 -7.76
N GLU A 127 -12.22 -1.31 -8.36
CA GLU A 127 -13.53 -1.86 -8.71
C GLU A 127 -14.45 -1.96 -7.48
N MET A 128 -13.92 -2.43 -6.35
CA MET A 128 -14.70 -2.54 -5.10
C MET A 128 -15.10 -1.17 -4.53
N LEU A 129 -14.22 -0.17 -4.62
CA LEU A 129 -14.53 1.21 -4.19
C LEU A 129 -15.58 1.87 -5.10
N GLU A 130 -15.55 1.61 -6.40
CA GLU A 130 -16.55 2.08 -7.36
C GLU A 130 -17.92 1.45 -7.09
N LYS A 131 -17.98 0.14 -6.90
CA LYS A 131 -19.22 -0.57 -6.54
C LYS A 131 -19.82 -0.04 -5.23
N LYS A 132 -18.97 0.22 -4.23
CA LYS A 132 -19.41 0.78 -2.95
C LYS A 132 -20.02 2.18 -3.12
N ARG A 133 -19.32 3.08 -3.83
CA ARG A 133 -19.82 4.43 -4.12
C ARG A 133 -21.13 4.42 -4.90
N ALA A 134 -21.26 3.54 -5.89
CA ALA A 134 -22.49 3.39 -6.67
C ALA A 134 -23.66 2.90 -5.81
N LYS A 135 -23.42 2.05 -4.80
CA LYS A 135 -24.44 1.59 -3.87
C LYS A 135 -24.87 2.70 -2.90
N GLU A 136 -23.91 3.41 -2.31
CA GLU A 136 -24.17 4.55 -1.41
C GLU A 136 -24.99 5.64 -2.12
N ASN A 137 -24.66 5.97 -3.37
CA ASN A 137 -25.42 6.94 -4.16
C ASN A 137 -26.86 6.49 -4.43
N LYS A 138 -27.08 5.20 -4.74
CA LYS A 138 -28.44 4.66 -4.95
C LYS A 138 -29.28 4.65 -3.67
N GLU A 139 -28.65 4.36 -2.52
CA GLU A 139 -29.32 4.42 -1.22
C GLU A 139 -29.73 5.87 -0.89
N LEU A 140 -28.83 6.84 -1.10
CA LEU A 140 -29.12 8.27 -0.95
C LEU A 140 -30.23 8.76 -1.89
N GLU A 141 -30.21 8.35 -3.16
CA GLU A 141 -31.29 8.67 -4.13
C GLU A 141 -32.63 8.06 -3.70
N SER A 142 -32.63 6.83 -3.17
CA SER A 142 -33.85 6.19 -2.67
C SER A 142 -34.40 6.86 -1.41
N GLU A 143 -33.54 7.31 -0.48
CA GLU A 143 -33.95 8.04 0.72
C GLU A 143 -34.48 9.44 0.38
N ASN A 144 -33.88 10.13 -0.60
CA ASN A 144 -34.36 11.43 -1.06
C ASN A 144 -35.73 11.32 -1.78
N ASN A 145 -35.94 10.29 -2.61
CA ASN A 145 -37.24 10.07 -3.25
C ASN A 145 -38.35 9.75 -2.24
N ILE A 146 -38.05 9.02 -1.15
CA ILE A 146 -39.02 8.75 -0.08
C ILE A 146 -39.39 10.05 0.68
N LEU A 147 -38.45 10.98 0.85
CA LEU A 147 -38.72 12.28 1.46
C LEU A 147 -39.56 13.21 0.56
N GLU A 148 -39.35 13.16 -0.76
CA GLU A 148 -40.16 13.92 -1.72
C GLU A 148 -41.61 13.39 -1.79
N ASP A 149 -41.82 12.07 -1.78
CA ASP A 149 -43.16 11.46 -1.77
C ASP A 149 -43.93 11.67 -0.44
N ALA A 150 -43.23 12.00 0.66
CA ALA A 150 -43.84 12.32 1.95
C ALA A 150 -44.31 13.79 2.07
N PHE A 151 -43.89 14.66 1.15
CA PHE A 151 -44.30 16.07 1.10
C PHE A 151 -45.41 16.28 0.07
N VAL A 152 -46.61 15.75 0.34
CA VAL A 152 -47.81 16.14 -0.40
C VAL A 152 -48.24 17.55 0.05
N GLU A 153 -48.31 18.44 -0.94
CA GLU A 153 -48.69 19.84 -0.93
C GLU A 153 -49.61 20.29 0.22
N SER A 154 -49.10 21.21 1.05
CA SER A 154 -49.93 22.31 1.54
C SER A 154 -49.32 23.62 1.04
N GLU A 155 -49.83 24.09 -0.11
CA GLU A 155 -49.60 25.47 -0.52
C GLU A 155 -50.18 26.37 0.57
N HIS A 156 -49.34 27.18 1.22
CA HIS A 156 -49.70 28.55 1.63
C HIS A 156 -48.42 29.40 1.73
N SER A 157 -48.35 30.35 0.80
CA SER A 157 -47.60 31.61 0.80
C SER A 157 -47.09 32.09 2.17
N ALA A 158 -45.77 32.36 2.26
CA ALA A 158 -45.24 33.66 2.71
C ALA A 158 -43.70 33.72 2.62
N GLN A 159 -43.19 34.86 2.14
CA GLN A 159 -41.78 35.23 2.09
C GLN A 159 -41.05 35.17 3.44
N SER A 160 -39.78 34.76 3.44
CA SER A 160 -38.68 35.55 4.03
C SER A 160 -37.30 35.02 3.62
N LYS A 161 -36.36 35.97 3.54
CA LYS A 161 -34.98 35.89 3.04
C LYS A 161 -34.00 35.45 4.14
N PRO A 162 -32.70 35.21 3.81
CA PRO A 162 -31.81 34.28 4.52
C PRO A 162 -31.06 34.94 5.69
N GLU A 163 -30.69 34.15 6.69
CA GLU A 163 -29.72 34.55 7.71
C GLU A 163 -28.60 33.51 7.88
N ASN A 164 -27.39 34.06 7.84
CA ASN A 164 -26.12 33.41 8.10
C ASN A 164 -26.07 32.80 9.51
N ASN A 165 -25.31 31.71 9.66
CA ASN A 165 -24.35 31.69 10.76
C ASN A 165 -23.08 30.87 10.41
N PRO A 166 -21.89 31.37 10.74
CA PRO A 166 -20.60 30.74 10.45
C PRO A 166 -20.05 29.94 11.64
N THR A 167 -18.84 29.41 11.45
CA THR A 167 -17.86 28.85 12.42
C THR A 167 -18.09 27.39 12.88
N LEU A 168 -17.07 26.52 12.91
CA LEU A 168 -15.73 26.74 13.46
C LEU A 168 -14.63 25.85 12.81
N ASN A 169 -13.52 26.51 12.46
CA ASN A 169 -12.22 25.95 12.10
C ASN A 169 -11.54 25.19 13.25
N SER A 170 -10.71 24.19 12.93
CA SER A 170 -9.41 24.04 13.59
C SER A 170 -8.35 23.39 12.68
N THR A 171 -8.01 24.06 11.58
CA THR A 171 -6.71 23.86 10.93
C THR A 171 -5.64 24.55 11.77
N LYS A 172 -5.02 23.82 12.70
CA LYS A 172 -3.78 24.28 13.35
C LYS A 172 -2.66 24.28 12.33
N ALA A 173 -2.04 25.44 12.14
CA ALA A 173 -0.87 25.64 11.29
C ALA A 173 0.27 24.70 11.69
N ILE A 174 0.75 23.91 10.74
CA ILE A 174 1.89 23.00 10.89
C ILE A 174 3.16 23.86 10.79
N GLN A 175 4.03 23.77 11.80
CA GLN A 175 5.31 24.48 11.83
C GLN A 175 6.26 23.91 10.77
N LYS A 176 7.04 24.79 10.15
CA LYS A 176 7.84 24.58 8.93
C LYS A 176 9.07 23.64 9.06
N ASP A 177 9.16 22.87 10.15
CA ASP A 177 10.23 21.92 10.45
C ASP A 177 9.70 20.65 11.16
N SER A 178 8.38 20.39 11.11
CA SER A 178 7.79 19.26 11.83
C SER A 178 7.87 17.97 11.01
N VAL A 179 8.38 16.91 11.64
CA VAL A 179 8.39 15.56 11.08
C VAL A 179 6.98 14.99 11.22
N LEU A 180 6.43 14.43 10.14
CA LEU A 180 5.22 13.63 10.21
C LEU A 180 5.62 12.16 10.19
N HIS A 181 5.28 11.42 11.26
CA HIS A 181 5.50 9.99 11.32
C HIS A 181 4.35 9.28 10.61
N ILE A 182 4.64 8.61 9.50
CA ILE A 182 3.64 7.92 8.69
C ILE A 182 3.40 6.52 9.25
N TYR A 183 2.13 6.23 9.52
CA TYR A 183 1.66 4.93 9.94
C TYR A 183 0.57 4.42 9.00
N SER A 184 0.34 3.11 8.99
CA SER A 184 -0.67 2.50 8.12
C SER A 184 -1.36 1.30 8.75
N CYS A 185 -2.66 1.14 8.46
CA CYS A 185 -3.38 -0.12 8.68
C CYS A 185 -3.17 -1.03 7.47
N MET A 186 -3.20 -2.33 7.73
CA MET A 186 -3.29 -3.38 6.71
C MET A 186 -4.48 -3.20 5.76
N CYS A 187 -5.57 -2.55 6.20
CA CYS A 187 -6.70 -2.19 5.34
C CYS A 187 -6.41 -1.04 4.36
N GLY A 188 -5.15 -0.61 4.22
CA GLY A 188 -4.71 0.44 3.29
C GLY A 188 -4.89 1.89 3.78
N LYS A 189 -5.39 2.13 5.00
CA LYS A 189 -5.49 3.49 5.54
C LYS A 189 -4.14 3.99 6.05
N VAL A 190 -3.79 5.20 5.66
CA VAL A 190 -2.56 5.91 6.09
C VAL A 190 -2.92 6.98 7.12
N TYR A 191 -2.05 7.15 8.11
CA TYR A 191 -2.19 8.08 9.21
C TYR A 191 -0.91 8.89 9.38
N ASN A 192 -1.06 10.22 9.45
CA ASN A 192 0.02 11.10 9.87
C ASN A 192 -0.04 11.23 11.38
N ILE A 193 0.97 10.72 12.08
CA ILE A 193 1.08 10.74 13.54
C ILE A 193 2.10 11.80 13.95
N SER A 194 1.69 12.68 14.85
CA SER A 194 2.57 13.71 15.43
C SER A 194 3.59 13.11 16.39
N ASP A 195 4.76 13.74 16.54
CA ASP A 195 5.86 13.32 17.44
C ASP A 195 5.41 12.92 18.85
N PRO A 196 4.53 13.66 19.57
CA PRO A 196 4.14 13.27 20.92
C PRO A 196 3.39 11.93 20.97
N ILE A 197 2.62 11.62 19.92
CA ILE A 197 1.89 10.36 19.81
C ILE A 197 2.85 9.25 19.36
N HIS A 198 3.76 9.53 18.43
CA HIS A 198 4.79 8.60 17.98
C HIS A 198 5.69 8.13 19.14
N ALA A 199 6.15 9.06 19.99
CA ALA A 199 6.94 8.74 21.18
C ALA A 199 6.20 7.80 22.15
N GLN A 200 4.88 7.96 22.31
CA GLN A 200 4.08 7.06 23.13
C GLN A 200 3.99 5.65 22.51
N ILE A 201 3.89 5.55 21.19
CA ILE A 201 3.89 4.26 20.49
C ILE A 201 5.23 3.54 20.69
N GLN A 202 6.34 4.27 20.60
CA GLN A 202 7.68 3.73 20.88
C GLN A 202 7.83 3.22 22.33
N GLN A 203 7.07 3.79 23.27
CA GLN A 203 6.99 3.32 24.66
C GLN A 203 6.03 2.14 24.87
N GLY A 204 5.51 1.55 23.79
CA GLY A 204 4.67 0.36 23.83
C GLY A 204 3.16 0.63 23.76
N LYS A 205 2.73 1.88 23.57
CA LYS A 205 1.31 2.19 23.35
C LYS A 205 0.85 1.66 21.99
N LYS A 206 -0.19 0.82 21.99
CA LYS A 206 -0.85 0.38 20.76
C LYS A 206 -1.82 1.44 20.27
N ILE A 207 -1.84 1.69 18.96
CA ILE A 207 -2.83 2.55 18.32
C ILE A 207 -3.53 1.76 17.24
N TYR A 208 -4.85 1.93 17.19
CA TYR A 208 -5.71 1.18 16.29
C TYR A 208 -6.22 2.08 15.18
N CYS A 209 -6.35 1.49 14.00
CA CYS A 209 -6.93 2.13 12.85
C CYS A 209 -8.39 2.46 13.08
N LYS A 210 -8.78 3.69 12.74
CA LYS A 210 -10.18 4.15 12.85
C LYS A 210 -11.15 3.44 11.89
N HIS A 211 -10.64 2.69 10.91
CA HIS A 211 -11.45 1.99 9.91
C HIS A 211 -11.59 0.50 10.21
N CYS A 212 -10.47 -0.18 10.42
CA CYS A 212 -10.39 -1.64 10.55
C CYS A 212 -10.25 -2.11 12.02
N ASN A 213 -10.03 -1.20 12.96
CA ASN A 213 -9.70 -1.45 14.38
C ASN A 213 -8.49 -2.39 14.63
N THR A 214 -7.62 -2.59 13.63
CA THR A 214 -6.35 -3.31 13.80
C THR A 214 -5.20 -2.34 14.11
N ASN A 215 -4.10 -2.87 14.64
CA ASN A 215 -2.94 -2.06 15.02
C ASN A 215 -2.31 -1.41 13.77
N ILE A 216 -1.98 -0.12 13.86
CA ILE A 216 -1.27 0.57 12.77
C ILE A 216 0.24 0.39 12.93
N THR A 217 0.94 0.20 11.83
CA THR A 217 2.39 -0.01 11.80
C THR A 217 3.10 1.24 11.31
N TYR A 218 4.28 1.51 11.87
CA TYR A 218 5.13 2.61 11.44
C TYR A 218 5.78 2.29 10.09
N ILE A 219 5.86 3.29 9.21
CA ILE A 219 6.46 3.17 7.88
C ILE A 219 7.72 4.01 7.77
N ASN A 220 7.57 5.33 7.79
CA ASN A 220 8.67 6.26 7.61
C ASN A 220 8.33 7.65 8.16
N ASP A 221 9.35 8.50 8.18
CA ASP A 221 9.24 9.91 8.51
C ASP A 221 9.16 10.73 7.23
N MET A 222 8.18 11.63 7.15
CA MET A 222 8.08 12.62 6.09
C MET A 222 8.42 13.99 6.66
N LYS A 223 9.49 14.61 6.15
CA LYS A 223 9.81 16.01 6.44
C LYS A 223 8.89 16.92 5.63
N VAL A 224 8.24 17.87 6.31
CA VAL A 224 7.33 18.87 5.72
C VAL A 224 8.02 20.22 5.66
#